data_AF-A0A9P8W3M4-F1
#
_entry.id   AF-A0A9P8W3M4-F1
#
_cell.length_a   1.000
_cell.length_b   1.000
_cell.length_c   1.000
_cell.angle_alpha   90.00
_cell.angle_beta   90.00
_cell.angle_gamma   90.00
#
_symmetry.space_group_name_H-M   'P 1'
#
loop_
_entity.id
_entity.type
_entity.pdbx_description
1 polymer ?
#
loop_
_entity_poly.entity_id
_entity_poly.type
_entity_poly.pdbx_seq_one_letter_code
_entity_poly.pdbx_strand_id
1 'polypeptide(L)'
;MNGPPRPIDPLHKPSASIASIPADAPIEDILAIIERDGGVVLKNLVSHKDLSTIDEELEPYTKYTKSTEKSALHIIPKETLAIPGLMGKSPAVAKICELPVLEKLQTSVLQENFSVIRKGFIERTLLIPC
;
A
#
# COMPACT_ATOMS: atom_id res chain seq x y z
N MET A 1 17.92 9.66 30.89
CA MET A 1 17.74 8.30 30.34
C MET A 1 16.25 8.08 30.17
N ASN A 2 15.75 8.10 28.94
CA ASN A 2 14.36 7.74 28.68
C ASN A 2 14.34 6.21 28.54
N GLY A 3 13.77 5.51 29.52
CA GLY A 3 13.54 4.08 29.45
C GLY A 3 12.61 3.72 28.28
N PRO A 4 12.46 2.42 27.96
CA PRO A 4 11.51 2.00 26.94
C PRO A 4 10.09 2.53 27.27
N PRO A 5 9.28 2.85 26.25
CA PRO A 5 7.90 3.28 26.46
C PRO A 5 7.15 2.22 27.27
N ARG A 6 6.23 2.66 28.13
CA ARG A 6 5.41 1.74 28.91
C ARG A 6 4.56 0.90 27.95
N PRO A 7 4.35 -0.40 28.23
CA PRO A 7 3.45 -1.23 27.43
C PRO A 7 2.06 -0.60 27.34
N ILE A 8 1.41 -0.77 26.19
CA ILE A 8 0.01 -0.41 26.01
C ILE A 8 -0.82 -1.28 26.96
N ASP A 9 -1.80 -0.68 27.64
CA ASP A 9 -2.74 -1.41 28.49
C ASP A 9 -3.46 -2.50 27.65
N PRO A 10 -3.45 -3.78 28.06
CA PRO A 10 -4.17 -4.84 27.37
C PRO A 10 -5.68 -4.57 27.17
N LEU A 11 -6.27 -3.70 28.00
CA LEU A 11 -7.67 -3.28 27.90
C LEU A 11 -7.86 -2.03 27.02
N HIS A 12 -6.78 -1.43 26.52
CA HIS A 12 -6.85 -0.27 25.63
C HIS A 12 -7.62 -0.62 24.36
N LYS A 13 -8.76 0.04 24.16
CA LYS A 13 -9.51 0.01 22.91
C LYS A 13 -9.29 1.33 22.19
N PRO A 14 -8.79 1.30 20.94
CA PRO A 14 -8.74 2.50 20.11
C PRO A 14 -10.14 3.11 19.99
N SER A 15 -10.22 4.45 20.04
CA SER A 15 -11.48 5.18 19.88
C SER A 15 -11.95 5.23 18.42
N ALA A 16 -11.08 4.89 17.47
CA ALA A 16 -11.34 4.87 16.05
C ALA A 16 -10.98 3.51 15.45
N SER A 17 -11.65 3.15 14.36
CA SER A 17 -11.41 1.92 13.61
C SER A 17 -11.17 2.25 12.14
N ILE A 18 -10.24 1.54 11.50
CA ILE A 18 -10.00 1.67 10.07
C ILE A 18 -11.15 0.99 9.33
N ALA A 19 -11.76 1.69 8.37
CA ALA A 19 -12.83 1.11 7.58
C ALA A 19 -12.33 -0.08 6.74
N SER A 20 -13.15 -1.11 6.60
CA SER A 20 -12.79 -2.31 5.85
C SER A 20 -13.91 -2.74 4.91
N ILE A 21 -13.63 -2.78 3.60
CA ILE A 21 -14.60 -3.08 2.56
C ILE A 21 -14.06 -4.15 1.59
N PRO A 22 -14.92 -4.85 0.84
CA PRO A 22 -14.47 -5.79 -0.20
C PRO A 22 -13.61 -5.11 -1.27
N ALA A 23 -12.64 -5.83 -1.83
CA ALA A 23 -11.80 -5.32 -2.92
C ALA A 23 -12.55 -5.08 -4.25
N ASP A 24 -13.75 -5.64 -4.41
CA ASP A 24 -14.65 -5.44 -5.55
C ASP A 24 -15.69 -4.33 -5.31
N ALA A 25 -15.59 -3.61 -4.20
CA ALA A 25 -16.43 -2.44 -3.93
C ALA A 25 -16.25 -1.34 -5.01
N PRO A 26 -17.26 -0.49 -5.23
CA PRO A 26 -17.14 0.66 -6.12
C PRO A 26 -15.93 1.52 -5.78
N ILE A 27 -15.25 2.03 -6.81
CA ILE A 27 -14.01 2.80 -6.61
C ILE A 27 -14.30 4.10 -5.84
N GLU A 28 -15.47 4.68 -6.05
CA GLU A 28 -15.94 5.89 -5.37
C GLU A 28 -16.06 5.67 -3.86
N ASP A 29 -16.53 4.50 -3.42
CA ASP A 29 -16.63 4.15 -2.00
C ASP A 29 -15.24 3.99 -1.37
N ILE A 30 -14.31 3.37 -2.09
CA ILE A 30 -12.92 3.21 -1.65
C ILE A 30 -12.26 4.58 -1.49
N LEU A 31 -12.40 5.46 -2.49
CA LEU A 31 -11.84 6.81 -2.49
C LEU A 31 -12.43 7.69 -1.38
N ALA A 32 -13.75 7.65 -1.18
CA ALA A 32 -14.42 8.41 -0.13
C ALA A 32 -13.90 8.04 1.28
N ILE A 33 -13.59 6.76 1.51
CA ILE A 33 -12.98 6.31 2.76
C ILE A 33 -11.54 6.82 2.87
N ILE A 34 -10.73 6.70 1.81
CA ILE A 34 -9.34 7.18 1.82
C ILE A 34 -9.29 8.69 2.09
N GLU A 35 -10.17 9.48 1.47
CA GLU A 35 -10.24 10.94 1.68
C GLU A 35 -10.62 11.30 3.12
N ARG A 36 -11.55 10.55 3.73
CA ARG A 36 -12.02 10.78 5.10
C ARG A 36 -11.02 10.29 6.16
N ASP A 37 -10.47 9.09 5.99
CA ASP A 37 -9.72 8.36 7.02
C ASP A 37 -8.21 8.29 6.77
N GLY A 38 -7.75 8.67 5.57
CA GLY A 38 -6.36 8.54 5.13
C GLY A 38 -5.94 7.11 4.76
N GLY A 39 -6.85 6.13 4.89
CA GLY A 39 -6.56 4.73 4.56
C GLY A 39 -7.77 3.81 4.69
N VAL A 40 -7.70 2.66 4.03
CA VAL A 40 -8.77 1.65 3.97
C VAL A 40 -8.18 0.25 3.93
N VAL A 41 -8.87 -0.73 4.54
CA VAL A 41 -8.52 -2.15 4.42
C VAL A 41 -9.39 -2.81 3.36
N LEU A 42 -8.79 -3.24 2.26
CA LEU A 42 -9.46 -4.02 1.23
C LEU A 42 -9.44 -5.51 1.58
N LYS A 43 -10.63 -6.09 1.78
CA LYS A 43 -10.81 -7.52 2.07
C LYS A 43 -10.80 -8.33 0.78
N ASN A 44 -10.27 -9.55 0.86
CA ASN A 44 -10.24 -10.50 -0.26
C ASN A 44 -9.54 -9.96 -1.52
N LEU A 45 -8.56 -9.07 -1.35
CA LEU A 45 -7.78 -8.51 -2.46
C LEU A 45 -6.95 -9.58 -3.18
N VAL A 46 -6.41 -10.53 -2.42
CA VAL A 46 -5.51 -11.59 -2.89
C VAL A 46 -5.99 -12.92 -2.30
N SER A 47 -5.89 -14.00 -3.06
CA SER A 47 -6.29 -15.33 -2.59
C SER A 47 -5.25 -15.91 -1.61
N HIS A 48 -5.68 -16.79 -0.70
CA HIS A 48 -4.76 -17.51 0.19
C HIS A 48 -3.71 -18.31 -0.57
N LYS A 49 -4.06 -18.83 -1.75
CA LYS A 49 -3.13 -19.58 -2.61
C LYS A 49 -2.01 -18.68 -3.14
N ASP A 50 -2.34 -17.47 -3.60
CA ASP A 50 -1.34 -16.52 -4.08
C ASP A 50 -0.42 -16.08 -2.93
N LEU A 51 -0.96 -15.88 -1.72
CA LEU A 51 -0.15 -15.60 -0.53
C LEU A 51 0.83 -16.74 -0.20
N SER A 52 0.38 -17.99 -0.20
CA SER A 52 1.27 -19.14 -0.01
C SER A 52 2.34 -19.25 -1.09
N THR A 53 1.98 -18.92 -2.34
CA THR A 53 2.93 -18.92 -3.46
C THR A 53 4.02 -17.86 -3.25
N ILE A 54 3.65 -16.67 -2.77
CA ILE A 54 4.61 -15.60 -2.44
C ILE A 54 5.56 -16.04 -1.32
N ASP A 55 5.04 -16.68 -0.26
CA ASP A 55 5.88 -17.16 0.83
C ASP A 55 6.92 -18.19 0.33
N GLU A 56 6.51 -19.12 -0.54
CA GLU A 56 7.40 -20.11 -1.15
C GLU A 56 8.44 -19.46 -2.08
N GLU A 57 8.02 -18.51 -2.92
CA GLU A 57 8.91 -17.78 -3.83
C GLU A 57 9.92 -16.90 -3.08
N LEU A 58 9.55 -16.37 -1.91
CA LEU A 58 10.39 -15.49 -1.10
C LEU A 58 11.29 -16.22 -0.09
N GLU A 59 10.99 -17.47 0.28
CA GLU A 59 11.75 -18.28 1.24
C GLU A 59 13.27 -18.27 0.98
N PRO A 60 13.76 -18.45 -0.26
CA PRO A 60 15.18 -18.44 -0.54
C PRO A 60 15.82 -17.09 -0.21
N TYR A 61 15.10 -15.99 -0.42
CA TYR A 61 15.60 -14.64 -0.22
C TYR A 61 15.61 -14.22 1.26
N THR A 62 14.77 -14.83 2.10
CA THR A 62 14.71 -14.56 3.53
C THR A 62 16.06 -14.82 4.21
N LYS A 63 16.76 -15.89 3.82
CA LYS A 63 18.06 -16.27 4.41
C LYS A 63 19.24 -15.38 3.99
N TYR A 64 19.16 -14.79 2.79
CA TYR A 64 20.25 -13.99 2.23
C TYR A 64 20.03 -12.48 2.34
N THR A 65 18.87 -12.06 2.83
CA THR A 65 18.56 -10.65 3.01
C THR A 65 19.40 -10.08 4.14
N LYS A 66 20.19 -9.05 3.82
CA LYS A 66 21.11 -8.40 4.75
C LYS A 66 20.37 -7.44 5.67
N SER A 67 20.93 -7.21 6.85
CA SER A 67 20.47 -6.16 7.77
C SER A 67 20.40 -4.80 7.09
N THR A 68 19.37 -4.02 7.44
CA THR A 68 19.13 -2.65 6.97
C THR A 68 19.97 -1.61 7.72
N GLU A 69 20.65 -1.98 8.81
CA GLU A 69 21.37 -1.05 9.70
C GLU A 69 22.43 -0.18 9.00
N LYS A 70 23.04 -0.70 7.92
CA LYS A 70 24.06 0.01 7.13
C LYS A 70 23.58 0.38 5.73
N SER A 71 22.27 0.34 5.49
CA SER A 71 21.67 0.67 4.21
C SER A 71 20.95 2.02 4.26
N ALA A 72 20.39 2.44 3.12
CA ALA A 72 19.48 3.60 3.06
C ALA A 72 18.25 3.44 3.98
N LEU A 73 17.96 2.22 4.43
CA LEU A 73 16.83 1.87 5.29
C LEU A 73 17.24 1.69 6.77
N HIS A 74 18.29 2.37 7.23
CA HIS A 74 18.77 2.31 8.61
C HIS A 74 17.73 2.64 9.70
N ILE A 75 16.60 3.26 9.33
CA ILE A 75 15.45 3.50 10.22
C ILE A 75 14.69 2.22 10.56
N ILE A 76 14.80 1.18 9.72
CA ILE A 76 14.16 -0.11 9.94
C ILE A 76 14.93 -0.86 11.04
N PRO A 77 14.27 -1.24 12.15
CA PRO A 77 14.89 -1.97 13.25
C PRO A 77 15.50 -3.29 12.78
N LYS A 78 16.56 -3.74 13.47
CA LYS A 78 17.26 -5.00 13.16
C LYS A 78 16.40 -6.25 13.31
N GLU A 79 15.32 -6.17 14.10
CA GLU A 79 14.34 -7.23 14.29
C GLU A 79 13.42 -7.41 13.07
N THR A 80 13.42 -6.44 12.14
CA THR A 80 12.59 -6.44 10.94
C THR A 80 13.42 -6.76 9.70
N LEU A 81 12.99 -7.77 8.94
CA LEU A 81 13.58 -8.11 7.65
C LEU A 81 12.88 -7.35 6.52
N ALA A 82 13.63 -6.62 5.70
CA ALA A 82 13.12 -5.93 4.52
C ALA A 82 13.71 -6.55 3.24
N ILE A 83 12.90 -7.26 2.47
CA ILE A 83 13.31 -7.87 1.20
C ILE A 83 12.95 -6.93 0.04
N PRO A 84 13.91 -6.19 -0.57
CA PRO A 84 13.62 -5.28 -1.66
C PRO A 84 13.41 -6.01 -2.99
N GLY A 85 12.82 -5.34 -3.99
CA GLY A 85 12.75 -5.84 -5.37
C GLY A 85 11.85 -7.07 -5.56
N LEU A 86 10.70 -7.08 -4.88
CA LEU A 86 9.78 -8.24 -4.85
C LEU A 86 9.27 -8.64 -6.25
N MET A 87 8.93 -7.68 -7.12
CA MET A 87 8.45 -7.99 -8.48
C MET A 87 9.44 -8.81 -9.32
N GLY A 88 10.76 -8.62 -9.10
CA GLY A 88 11.79 -9.40 -9.80
C GLY A 88 12.06 -10.78 -9.19
N LYS A 89 11.49 -11.07 -8.02
CA LYS A 89 11.71 -12.30 -7.24
C LYS A 89 10.47 -13.19 -7.19
N SER A 90 9.28 -12.59 -7.30
CA SER A 90 7.99 -13.27 -7.19
C SER A 90 7.09 -12.86 -8.36
N PRO A 91 6.88 -13.74 -9.35
CA PRO A 91 5.85 -13.57 -10.36
C PRO A 91 4.44 -13.37 -9.77
N ALA A 92 4.15 -14.01 -8.63
CA ALA A 92 2.88 -13.82 -7.93
C ALA A 92 2.69 -12.37 -7.45
N VAL A 93 3.73 -11.74 -6.89
CA VAL A 93 3.69 -10.31 -6.52
C VAL A 93 3.48 -9.43 -7.75
N ALA A 94 4.20 -9.68 -8.85
CA ALA A 94 4.05 -8.90 -10.08
C ALA A 94 2.60 -8.94 -10.60
N LYS A 95 1.98 -10.12 -10.63
CA LYS A 95 0.58 -10.30 -11.01
C LYS A 95 -0.39 -9.55 -10.09
N ILE A 96 -0.13 -9.49 -8.78
CA ILE A 96 -0.97 -8.75 -7.82
C ILE A 96 -0.89 -7.24 -8.07
N CYS A 97 0.28 -6.72 -8.42
CA CYS A 97 0.44 -5.29 -8.74
C CYS A 97 -0.38 -4.87 -9.97
N GLU A 98 -0.74 -5.80 -10.84
CA GLU A 98 -1.58 -5.58 -12.03
C GLU A 98 -3.08 -5.76 -11.76
N LEU A 99 -3.52 -5.90 -10.51
CA LEU A 99 -4.93 -6.03 -10.19
C LEU A 99 -5.71 -4.77 -10.59
N PRO A 100 -6.86 -4.88 -11.28
CA PRO A 100 -7.61 -3.73 -11.79
C PRO A 100 -8.02 -2.71 -10.73
N VAL A 101 -8.26 -3.15 -9.48
CA VAL A 101 -8.58 -2.24 -8.36
C VAL A 101 -7.39 -1.35 -7.99
N LEU A 102 -6.16 -1.88 -8.03
CA LEU A 102 -4.95 -1.11 -7.73
C LEU A 102 -4.63 -0.13 -8.85
N GLU A 103 -4.79 -0.55 -10.11
CA GLU A 103 -4.63 0.32 -11.28
C GLU A 103 -5.63 1.49 -11.24
N LYS A 104 -6.90 1.20 -10.96
CA LYS A 104 -7.95 2.24 -10.82
C LYS A 104 -7.63 3.19 -9.67
N LEU A 105 -7.22 2.68 -8.51
CA LEU A 105 -6.83 3.52 -7.37
C LEU A 105 -5.64 4.41 -7.71
N GLN A 106 -4.58 3.86 -8.30
CA GLN A 106 -3.41 4.63 -8.71
C GLN A 106 -3.80 5.73 -9.70
N THR A 107 -4.62 5.40 -10.70
CA THR A 107 -5.13 6.34 -11.69
C THR A 107 -5.93 7.45 -11.02
N SER A 108 -6.89 7.11 -10.17
CA SER A 108 -7.76 8.09 -9.51
C SER A 108 -7.03 8.99 -8.51
N VAL A 109 -6.03 8.47 -7.79
CA VAL A 109 -5.30 9.22 -6.75
C VAL A 109 -4.19 10.07 -7.34
N LEU A 110 -3.48 9.58 -8.36
CA LEU A 110 -2.30 10.26 -8.90
C LEU A 110 -2.62 11.17 -10.09
N GLN A 111 -3.72 10.95 -10.82
CA GLN A 111 -4.08 11.82 -11.93
C GLN A 111 -4.81 13.07 -11.43
N GLU A 112 -4.16 14.22 -11.59
CA GLU A 112 -4.84 15.51 -11.42
C GLU A 112 -5.54 15.88 -12.73
N ASN A 113 -6.88 15.87 -12.66
CA ASN A 113 -7.75 16.33 -13.73
C ASN A 113 -8.19 17.77 -13.42
N PHE A 114 -7.66 18.76 -14.13
CA PHE A 114 -8.13 20.14 -14.03
C PHE A 114 -8.54 20.69 -15.38
N SER A 115 -9.48 21.64 -15.32
CA SER A 115 -9.93 22.41 -16.49
C SER A 115 -9.38 23.82 -16.38
N VAL A 116 -8.60 24.24 -17.38
CA VAL A 116 -8.16 25.62 -17.49
C VAL A 116 -9.19 26.38 -18.32
N ILE A 117 -9.86 27.34 -17.70
CA ILE A 117 -10.79 28.23 -18.39
C ILE A 117 -10.01 29.46 -18.87
N ARG A 118 -9.80 29.59 -20.18
CA ARG A 118 -9.21 30.79 -20.81
C ARG A 118 -10.18 31.36 -21.82
N LYS A 119 -10.62 32.62 -21.59
CA LYS A 119 -11.39 33.45 -22.54
C LYS A 119 -12.47 32.67 -23.33
N GLY A 120 -13.37 31.98 -22.63
CA GLY A 120 -14.49 31.27 -23.24
C GLY A 120 -14.20 29.86 -23.75
N PHE A 121 -12.97 29.36 -23.61
CA PHE A 121 -12.61 27.97 -23.93
C PHE A 121 -12.30 27.18 -22.65
N ILE A 122 -12.84 25.96 -22.58
CA ILE A 122 -12.53 24.97 -21.55
C ILE A 122 -11.50 24.01 -22.17
N GLU A 123 -10.25 24.08 -21.70
CA GLU A 123 -9.21 23.11 -22.05
C GLU A 123 -9.09 22.10 -20.90
N ARG A 124 -9.32 20.82 -21.19
CA ARG A 124 -9.13 19.74 -20.21
C ARG A 124 -7.71 19.21 -20.32
N THR A 125 -6.96 19.28 -19.23
CA THR A 125 -5.58 18.80 -19.17
C THR A 125 -5.49 17.63 -18.21
N LEU A 126 -4.84 16.56 -18.64
CA LEU A 126 -4.48 15.41 -17.80
C LEU A 126 -3.01 15.58 -17.41
N LEU A 127 -2.72 15.78 -16.13
CA LEU A 127 -1.35 15.62 -15.63
C LEU A 127 -1.17 14.19 -15.16
N ILE A 128 -0.31 13.46 -15.88
CA ILE A 128 0.20 12.17 -15.42
C ILE A 128 1.52 12.49 -14.72
N PRO A 129 1.63 12.33 -13.39
CA PRO A 129 2.91 12.54 -12.71
C PRO A 129 3.93 11.53 -13.25
N CYS A 130 5.12 12.03 -13.57
CA CYS A 130 6.23 11.28 -14.16
C CYS A 130 6.74 10.14 -13.28
#